data_AF-A0A9C7Q0L3-F1
#
_entry.id   AF-A0A9C7Q0L3-F1
#
_cell.length_a   1.000
_cell.length_b   1.000
_cell.length_c   1.000
_cell.angle_alpha   90.00
_cell.angle_beta   90.00
_cell.angle_gamma   90.00
#
_symmetry.space_group_name_H-M   'P 1'
#
loop_
_entity.id
_entity.type
_entity.pdbx_description
1 polymer ?
#
loop_
_entity_poly.entity_id
_entity_poly.type
_entity_poly.pdbx_seq_one_letter_code
_entity_poly.pdbx_strand_id
1 'polypeptide(L)'
;MNKSNRVLVCAFLVIVVKICTISATCSDTIMSQMQSIFVQNFTQNRALAPLCLRGAFHDCWNGCNGALLLAEEISRSENIGLEPLKTYLDPFLNQFPCVSVADLINSCAVTAVKFLGGPDVPVTFGRIDTGVPDPNGLLPAGTLNVQELIAAFQPIGFDSKEIVTLSGAHCVGVCQGQPFCPGQNTTFGNHYYTQLLNGEFEGKLQTDMDLLQDNTMKSVVQQYATDQQQFFDDFATTLGKYISRIQCNQTSNGPCPLDNSGSSSSQSSTSNSSPPQTAGNTPPSSGGINNPQEFPPFGLPNSFEGPNSFPSSSQGQNGNPTTSSGNNFFPAFI
;
A
#
# COMPACT_ATOMS: atom_id res chain seq x y z
N MET A 1 -60.02 -18.49 -60.60
CA MET A 1 -59.44 -19.55 -59.75
C MET A 1 -58.09 -19.05 -59.22
N ASN A 2 -57.90 -19.13 -57.90
CA ASN A 2 -56.81 -18.58 -57.08
C ASN A 2 -55.38 -18.79 -57.59
N LYS A 3 -54.50 -17.82 -57.29
CA LYS A 3 -53.20 -17.98 -56.59
C LYS A 3 -52.61 -16.58 -56.32
N SER A 4 -52.83 -16.03 -55.14
CA SER A 4 -52.07 -16.23 -53.89
C SER A 4 -50.94 -15.20 -53.74
N ASN A 5 -51.18 -14.28 -52.81
CA ASN A 5 -50.26 -13.31 -52.23
C ASN A 5 -48.89 -13.92 -51.89
N ARG A 6 -47.82 -13.22 -52.27
CA ARG A 6 -46.52 -13.35 -51.61
C ARG A 6 -45.92 -11.96 -51.40
N VAL A 7 -46.30 -11.35 -50.28
CA VAL A 7 -45.57 -10.23 -49.69
C VAL A 7 -44.25 -10.80 -49.18
N LEU A 8 -43.14 -10.44 -49.82
CA LEU A 8 -41.80 -10.78 -49.38
C LEU A 8 -41.45 -9.83 -48.23
N VAL A 9 -41.72 -10.24 -46.99
CA VAL A 9 -41.21 -9.55 -45.80
C VAL A 9 -39.73 -9.91 -45.68
N CYS A 10 -38.85 -9.03 -46.18
CA CYS A 10 -37.44 -9.04 -45.83
C CYS A 10 -37.32 -8.69 -44.35
N ALA A 11 -37.30 -9.71 -43.50
CA ALA A 11 -36.87 -9.57 -42.12
C ALA A 11 -35.38 -9.27 -42.11
N PHE A 12 -35.03 -7.99 -42.08
CA PHE A 12 -33.68 -7.54 -41.72
C PHE A 12 -33.46 -7.92 -40.26
N LEU A 13 -32.76 -9.03 -40.06
CA LEU A 13 -32.23 -9.43 -38.76
C LEU A 13 -31.12 -8.42 -38.40
N VAL A 14 -31.49 -7.31 -37.76
CA VAL A 14 -30.53 -6.41 -37.13
C VAL A 14 -29.97 -7.17 -35.93
N ILE A 15 -28.84 -7.85 -36.14
CA ILE A 15 -28.02 -8.36 -35.04
C ILE A 15 -27.49 -7.13 -34.33
N VAL A 16 -28.21 -6.69 -33.29
CA VAL A 16 -27.64 -5.80 -32.29
C VAL A 16 -26.58 -6.64 -31.58
N VAL A 17 -25.35 -6.57 -32.05
CA VAL A 17 -24.20 -6.95 -31.24
C VAL A 17 -24.21 -5.96 -30.09
N LYS A 18 -24.89 -6.33 -29.01
CA LYS A 18 -24.68 -5.73 -27.71
C LYS A 18 -23.23 -6.06 -27.40
N ILE A 19 -22.33 -5.14 -27.72
CA ILE A 19 -21.00 -5.11 -27.11
C ILE A 19 -21.32 -4.84 -25.64
N CYS A 20 -21.61 -5.91 -24.92
CA CYS A 20 -21.52 -5.91 -23.49
C CYS A 20 -20.03 -5.72 -23.25
N THR A 21 -19.60 -4.48 -23.06
CA THR A 21 -18.38 -4.21 -22.32
C THR A 21 -18.66 -4.72 -20.91
N ILE A 22 -18.59 -6.05 -20.75
CA ILE A 22 -18.32 -6.65 -19.46
C ILE A 22 -16.94 -6.08 -19.16
N SER A 23 -16.89 -5.01 -18.37
CA SER A 23 -15.71 -4.75 -17.57
C SER A 23 -15.54 -6.05 -16.79
N ALA A 24 -14.66 -6.92 -17.25
CA ALA A 24 -14.43 -8.20 -16.64
C ALA A 24 -13.75 -7.89 -15.30
N THR A 25 -14.56 -7.65 -14.28
CA THR A 25 -14.09 -7.63 -12.90
C THR A 25 -13.31 -8.90 -12.69
N CYS A 26 -12.04 -8.81 -12.26
CA CYS A 26 -11.26 -10.00 -11.95
C CYS A 26 -12.06 -10.89 -10.99
N SER A 27 -12.03 -12.20 -11.21
CA SER A 27 -12.67 -13.11 -10.28
C SER A 27 -11.93 -13.11 -8.93
N ASP A 28 -12.65 -13.38 -7.85
CA ASP A 28 -12.05 -13.53 -6.51
C ASP A 28 -10.94 -14.59 -6.50
N THR A 29 -11.04 -15.60 -7.36
CA THR A 29 -10.00 -16.63 -7.56
C THR A 29 -8.71 -16.03 -8.11
N ILE A 30 -8.78 -15.12 -9.09
CA ILE A 30 -7.60 -14.45 -9.64
C ILE A 30 -6.95 -13.58 -8.57
N MET A 31 -7.74 -12.80 -7.83
CA MET A 31 -7.24 -11.97 -6.72
C MET A 31 -6.56 -12.82 -5.65
N SER A 32 -7.18 -13.94 -5.26
CA SER A 32 -6.61 -14.88 -4.28
C SER A 32 -5.31 -15.53 -4.78
N GLN A 33 -5.23 -15.87 -6.06
CA GLN A 33 -4.01 -16.40 -6.66
C GLN A 33 -2.89 -15.36 -6.60
N MET A 34 -3.17 -14.11 -6.99
CA MET A 34 -2.20 -13.00 -6.91
C MET A 34 -1.68 -12.79 -5.48
N GLN A 35 -2.59 -12.73 -4.50
CA GLN A 35 -2.23 -12.60 -3.08
C GLN A 35 -1.38 -13.78 -2.58
N SER A 36 -1.63 -15.00 -3.05
CA SER A 36 -0.81 -16.15 -2.70
C SER A 36 0.64 -16.03 -3.21
N ILE A 37 0.84 -15.41 -4.38
CA ILE A 37 2.18 -15.15 -4.92
C ILE A 37 2.88 -14.07 -4.08
N PHE A 38 2.16 -13.02 -3.65
CA PHE A 38 2.72 -12.04 -2.71
C PHE A 38 3.23 -12.71 -1.43
N VAL A 39 2.43 -13.59 -0.82
CA VAL A 39 2.85 -14.33 0.39
C VAL A 39 4.11 -15.17 0.14
N GLN A 40 4.21 -15.84 -1.02
CA GLN A 40 5.41 -16.60 -1.40
C GLN A 40 6.63 -15.67 -1.53
N ASN A 41 6.47 -14.55 -2.23
CA ASN A 41 7.54 -13.57 -2.42
C ASN A 41 7.97 -12.92 -1.10
N PHE A 42 7.04 -12.60 -0.21
CA PHE A 42 7.34 -12.06 1.13
C PHE A 42 8.05 -13.09 2.03
N THR A 43 7.76 -14.38 1.85
CA THR A 43 8.48 -15.45 2.54
C THR A 43 9.93 -15.54 2.09
N GLN A 44 10.19 -15.32 0.79
CA GLN A 44 11.55 -15.29 0.24
C GLN A 44 12.28 -13.99 0.59
N ASN A 45 11.57 -12.87 0.55
CA ASN A 45 12.12 -11.55 0.80
C ASN A 45 11.12 -10.68 1.56
N ARG A 46 11.24 -10.70 2.89
CA ARG A 46 10.32 -10.01 3.80
C ARG A 46 10.27 -8.50 3.55
N ALA A 47 11.37 -7.90 3.07
CA ALA A 47 11.52 -6.47 2.70
C ALA A 47 10.47 -5.93 1.71
N LEU A 48 9.87 -6.82 0.92
CA LEU A 48 8.81 -6.44 -0.02
C LEU A 48 7.50 -6.04 0.69
N ALA A 49 7.23 -6.57 1.88
CA ALA A 49 5.98 -6.32 2.60
C ALA A 49 5.80 -4.84 3.04
N PRO A 50 6.72 -4.21 3.80
CA PRO A 50 6.58 -2.80 4.17
C PRO A 50 6.71 -1.88 2.96
N LEU A 51 7.43 -2.30 1.92
CA LEU A 51 7.51 -1.58 0.66
C LEU A 51 6.15 -1.48 -0.02
N CYS A 52 5.36 -2.56 -0.01
CA CYS A 52 3.97 -2.53 -0.48
C CYS A 52 3.06 -1.66 0.38
N LEU A 53 3.24 -1.68 1.70
CA LEU A 53 2.47 -0.82 2.60
C LEU A 53 2.75 0.67 2.34
N ARG A 54 4.03 1.03 2.17
CA ARG A 54 4.44 2.37 1.74
C ARG A 54 3.89 2.75 0.38
N GLY A 55 3.96 1.84 -0.59
CA GLY A 55 3.38 2.04 -1.91
C GLY A 55 1.91 2.45 -1.86
N ALA A 56 1.09 1.77 -1.06
CA ALA A 56 -0.32 2.13 -0.91
C ALA A 56 -0.50 3.50 -0.24
N PHE A 57 0.33 3.87 0.75
CA PHE A 57 0.27 5.22 1.31
C PHE A 57 0.50 6.29 0.24
N HIS A 58 1.56 6.14 -0.54
CA HIS A 58 1.98 7.11 -1.55
C HIS A 58 1.00 7.20 -2.72
N ASP A 59 0.52 6.08 -3.24
CA ASP A 59 -0.48 6.05 -4.33
C ASP A 59 -1.82 6.67 -3.91
N CYS A 60 -2.27 6.40 -2.68
CA CYS A 60 -3.59 6.80 -2.23
C CYS A 60 -3.67 8.24 -1.69
N TRP A 61 -2.56 8.98 -1.62
CA TRP A 61 -2.58 10.32 -1.04
C TRP A 61 -3.52 11.26 -1.78
N ASN A 62 -3.45 11.27 -3.13
CA ASN A 62 -4.38 11.99 -4.00
C ASN A 62 -5.52 11.10 -4.54
N GLY A 63 -5.81 10.00 -3.82
CA GLY A 63 -6.75 8.96 -4.20
C GLY A 63 -6.05 7.81 -4.93
N CYS A 64 -6.38 6.58 -4.55
CA CYS A 64 -5.77 5.34 -5.03
C CYS A 64 -6.07 5.12 -6.51
N ASN A 65 -5.07 5.37 -7.36
CA ASN A 65 -5.30 5.60 -8.78
C ASN A 65 -4.20 5.03 -9.68
N GLY A 66 -3.22 4.34 -9.09
CA GLY A 66 -2.14 3.66 -9.79
C GLY A 66 -1.08 4.58 -10.37
N ALA A 67 -1.19 5.90 -10.17
CA ALA A 67 -0.26 6.88 -10.71
C ALA A 67 1.15 6.71 -10.12
N LEU A 68 1.27 6.15 -8.91
CA LEU A 68 2.57 5.92 -8.26
C LEU A 68 3.54 5.16 -9.16
N LEU A 69 3.09 4.15 -9.92
CA LEU A 69 3.99 3.35 -10.77
C LEU A 69 4.27 3.99 -12.13
N LEU A 70 3.74 5.18 -12.43
CA LEU A 70 4.09 5.91 -13.64
C LEU A 70 5.55 6.40 -13.55
N ALA A 71 6.26 6.35 -14.67
CA ALA A 71 7.70 6.63 -14.71
C ALA A 71 8.06 8.03 -14.19
N GLU A 72 7.20 9.03 -14.42
CA GLU A 72 7.38 10.38 -13.87
C GLU A 72 7.20 10.40 -12.36
N GLU A 73 6.11 9.82 -11.85
CA GLU A 73 5.74 9.90 -10.44
C GLU A 73 6.68 9.13 -9.52
N ILE A 74 7.04 7.90 -9.89
CA ILE A 74 7.93 7.05 -9.09
C ILE A 74 9.33 7.67 -8.93
N SER A 75 9.74 8.53 -9.88
CA SER A 75 11.06 9.16 -9.91
C SER A 75 11.17 10.42 -9.03
N ARG A 76 10.07 10.86 -8.42
CA ARG A 76 10.03 12.09 -7.62
C ARG A 76 10.71 11.92 -6.27
N SER A 77 11.20 13.02 -5.72
CA SER A 77 11.95 13.05 -4.45
C SER A 77 11.17 12.46 -3.27
N GLU A 78 9.86 12.71 -3.22
CA GLU A 78 8.95 12.19 -2.21
C GLU A 78 8.76 10.66 -2.30
N ASN A 79 9.04 10.06 -3.47
CA ASN A 79 8.87 8.63 -3.75
C ASN A 79 10.19 7.85 -3.76
N ILE A 80 11.33 8.48 -3.44
CA ILE A 80 12.64 7.83 -3.39
C ILE A 80 12.54 6.55 -2.55
N GLY A 81 13.10 5.45 -3.07
CA GLY A 81 13.09 4.14 -2.42
C GLY A 81 11.86 3.28 -2.76
N LEU A 82 10.92 3.77 -3.57
CA LEU A 82 9.80 3.00 -4.11
C LEU A 82 10.07 2.41 -5.50
N GLU A 83 11.18 2.73 -6.16
CA GLU A 83 11.57 2.10 -7.43
C GLU A 83 11.64 0.57 -7.37
N PRO A 84 12.12 -0.04 -6.26
CA PRO A 84 12.07 -1.50 -6.13
C PRO A 84 10.65 -2.05 -6.04
N LEU A 85 9.66 -1.27 -5.58
CA LEU A 85 8.25 -1.66 -5.58
C LEU A 85 7.75 -1.83 -7.01
N LYS A 86 8.07 -0.86 -7.86
CA LYS A 86 7.71 -0.91 -9.28
C LYS A 86 8.32 -2.15 -9.94
N THR A 87 9.62 -2.38 -9.72
CA THR A 87 10.33 -3.56 -10.24
C THR A 87 9.66 -4.87 -9.80
N TYR A 88 9.21 -4.91 -8.53
CA TYR A 88 8.52 -6.06 -7.97
C TYR A 88 7.11 -6.28 -8.54
N LEU A 89 6.34 -5.21 -8.76
CA LEU A 89 4.95 -5.29 -9.20
C LEU A 89 4.80 -5.38 -10.73
N ASP A 90 5.74 -4.88 -11.52
CA ASP A 90 5.67 -4.87 -12.99
C ASP A 90 5.35 -6.25 -13.63
N PRO A 91 5.94 -7.38 -13.18
CA PRO A 91 5.61 -8.70 -13.73
C PRO A 91 4.13 -9.09 -13.54
N PHE A 92 3.49 -8.61 -12.49
CA PHE A 92 2.09 -8.91 -12.19
C PHE A 92 1.13 -8.28 -13.19
N LEU A 93 1.48 -7.15 -13.80
CA LEU A 93 0.65 -6.46 -14.78
C LEU A 93 0.41 -7.32 -16.03
N ASN A 94 1.41 -8.11 -16.44
CA ASN A 94 1.28 -9.06 -17.55
C ASN A 94 0.59 -10.36 -17.12
N GLN A 95 0.81 -10.79 -15.87
CA GLN A 95 0.26 -12.04 -15.35
C GLN A 95 -1.24 -11.91 -14.99
N PHE A 96 -1.67 -10.71 -14.57
CA PHE A 96 -3.00 -10.41 -14.08
C PHE A 96 -3.58 -9.16 -14.79
N PRO A 97 -3.77 -9.19 -16.12
CA PRO A 97 -4.12 -8.00 -16.91
C PRO A 97 -5.52 -7.42 -16.64
N CYS A 98 -6.36 -8.12 -15.87
CA CYS A 98 -7.65 -7.59 -15.43
C CYS A 98 -7.54 -6.71 -14.16
N VAL A 99 -6.40 -6.76 -13.44
CA VAL A 99 -6.17 -6.03 -12.19
C VAL A 99 -5.56 -4.67 -12.54
N SER A 100 -6.18 -3.59 -12.08
CA SER A 100 -5.61 -2.25 -12.22
C SER A 100 -4.34 -2.09 -11.40
N VAL A 101 -3.46 -1.18 -11.78
CA VAL A 101 -2.26 -0.82 -11.00
C VAL A 101 -2.66 -0.40 -9.58
N ALA A 102 -3.72 0.39 -9.44
CA ALA A 102 -4.25 0.81 -8.15
C ALA A 102 -4.68 -0.39 -7.28
N ASP A 103 -5.40 -1.37 -7.84
CA ASP A 103 -5.80 -2.57 -7.10
C ASP A 103 -4.62 -3.50 -6.81
N LEU A 104 -3.61 -3.53 -7.69
CA LEU A 104 -2.38 -4.29 -7.47
C LEU A 104 -1.61 -3.76 -6.26
N ILE A 105 -1.40 -2.45 -6.17
CA ILE A 105 -0.74 -1.79 -5.03
C ILE A 105 -1.49 -2.07 -3.73
N ASN A 106 -2.81 -1.81 -3.73
CA ASN A 106 -3.64 -1.96 -2.53
C ASN A 106 -3.77 -3.43 -2.10
N SER A 107 -3.89 -4.37 -3.03
CA SER A 107 -3.85 -5.80 -2.72
C SER A 107 -2.51 -6.21 -2.14
N CYS A 108 -1.39 -5.63 -2.61
CA CYS A 108 -0.08 -5.93 -2.05
C CYS A 108 0.02 -5.44 -0.59
N ALA A 109 -0.46 -4.23 -0.31
CA ALA A 109 -0.41 -3.64 1.03
C ALA A 109 -1.23 -4.42 2.07
N VAL A 110 -2.49 -4.77 1.78
CA VAL A 110 -3.31 -5.54 2.74
C VAL A 110 -2.77 -6.96 2.96
N THR A 111 -2.19 -7.56 1.91
CA THR A 111 -1.52 -8.87 2.03
C THR A 111 -0.27 -8.75 2.90
N ALA A 112 0.48 -7.65 2.77
CA ALA A 112 1.66 -7.38 3.58
C ALA A 112 1.32 -7.22 5.08
N VAL A 113 0.27 -6.46 5.41
CA VAL A 113 -0.19 -6.30 6.80
C VAL A 113 -0.50 -7.65 7.42
N LYS A 114 -1.32 -8.48 6.74
CA LYS A 114 -1.67 -9.82 7.20
C LYS A 114 -0.44 -10.72 7.32
N PHE A 115 0.44 -10.73 6.31
CA PHE A 115 1.67 -11.53 6.31
C PHE A 115 2.60 -11.19 7.47
N LEU A 116 2.68 -9.91 7.83
CA LEU A 116 3.51 -9.42 8.93
C LEU A 116 2.87 -9.67 10.31
N GLY A 117 1.68 -10.27 10.38
CA GLY A 117 0.99 -10.60 11.64
C GLY A 117 0.01 -9.51 12.12
N GLY A 118 -0.28 -8.52 11.28
CA GLY A 118 -1.27 -7.49 11.54
C GLY A 118 -2.71 -7.96 11.28
N PRO A 119 -3.69 -7.05 11.39
CA PRO A 119 -5.09 -7.37 11.21
C PRO A 119 -5.45 -7.66 9.75
N ASP A 120 -6.59 -8.32 9.56
CA ASP A 120 -7.24 -8.40 8.26
C ASP A 120 -7.89 -7.06 7.91
N VAL A 121 -7.42 -6.43 6.83
CA VAL A 121 -7.90 -5.12 6.36
C VAL A 121 -8.96 -5.34 5.29
N PRO A 122 -10.21 -4.87 5.48
CA PRO A 122 -11.22 -4.91 4.44
C PRO A 122 -10.79 -4.06 3.24
N VAL A 123 -10.84 -4.64 2.03
CA VAL A 123 -10.53 -3.95 0.79
C VAL A 123 -11.57 -4.28 -0.27
N THR A 124 -12.02 -3.26 -0.98
CA THR A 124 -12.80 -3.39 -2.22
C THR A 124 -11.89 -3.20 -3.41
N PHE A 125 -12.12 -3.96 -4.48
CA PHE A 125 -11.38 -3.87 -5.74
C PHE A 125 -12.29 -3.34 -6.85
N GLY A 126 -11.71 -2.90 -7.96
CA GLY A 126 -12.38 -2.24 -9.07
C GLY A 126 -11.89 -0.81 -9.31
N ARG A 127 -10.72 -0.43 -8.80
CA ARG A 127 -10.13 0.91 -9.02
C ARG A 127 -9.76 1.06 -10.50
N ILE A 128 -9.85 2.27 -11.01
CA ILE A 128 -9.51 2.61 -12.40
C ILE A 128 -8.22 3.42 -12.40
N ASP A 129 -7.24 2.99 -13.21
CA ASP A 129 -5.96 3.69 -13.34
C ASP A 129 -6.11 4.97 -14.16
N THR A 130 -5.37 6.01 -13.78
CA THR A 130 -5.41 7.32 -14.45
C THR A 130 -4.64 7.37 -15.75
N GLY A 131 -3.52 6.64 -15.80
CA GLY A 131 -2.47 6.83 -16.79
C GLY A 131 -1.79 8.22 -16.75
N VAL A 132 -2.07 9.04 -15.74
CA VAL A 132 -1.55 10.41 -15.60
C VAL A 132 -0.97 10.58 -14.19
N PRO A 133 0.27 11.09 -14.06
CA PRO A 133 0.88 11.38 -12.76
C PRO A 133 0.07 12.40 -11.95
N ASP A 134 0.05 12.23 -10.64
CA ASP A 134 -0.54 13.20 -9.72
C ASP A 134 0.24 14.53 -9.72
N PRO A 135 -0.35 15.65 -9.27
CA PRO A 135 0.38 16.89 -9.08
C PRO A 135 1.58 16.74 -8.14
N ASN A 136 2.68 17.46 -8.42
CA ASN A 136 3.88 17.44 -7.57
C ASN A 136 3.60 18.02 -6.17
N GLY A 137 4.30 17.47 -5.15
CA GLY A 137 4.35 18.08 -3.82
C GLY A 137 3.07 17.95 -2.99
N LEU A 138 2.23 16.95 -3.28
CA LEU A 138 1.01 16.70 -2.51
C LEU A 138 1.28 15.95 -1.20
N LEU A 139 2.27 15.04 -1.18
CA LEU A 139 2.56 14.19 -0.02
C LEU A 139 3.05 15.02 1.18
N PRO A 140 2.60 14.73 2.41
CA PRO A 140 3.11 15.39 3.61
C PRO A 140 4.57 15.03 3.82
N ALA A 141 5.39 16.02 4.16
CA ALA A 141 6.78 15.76 4.48
C ALA A 141 6.93 15.12 5.87
N GLY A 142 7.91 14.22 6.04
CA GLY A 142 8.30 13.68 7.35
C GLY A 142 8.85 14.71 8.36
N THR A 143 8.97 15.97 7.93
CA THR A 143 9.44 17.10 8.73
C THR A 143 8.32 18.00 9.24
N LEU A 144 7.04 17.72 8.92
CA LEU A 144 5.91 18.51 9.41
C LEU A 144 5.82 18.45 10.94
N ASN A 145 5.39 19.55 11.55
CA ASN A 145 4.98 19.51 12.96
C ASN A 145 3.56 18.93 13.12
N VAL A 146 3.14 18.63 14.35
CA VAL A 146 1.83 18.00 14.60
C VAL A 146 0.65 18.82 14.07
N GLN A 147 0.68 20.16 14.15
CA GLN A 147 -0.41 20.99 13.64
C GLN A 147 -0.47 20.96 12.11
N GLU A 148 0.68 20.98 11.44
CA GLU A 148 0.77 20.86 9.99
C GLU A 148 0.34 19.47 9.52
N LEU A 149 0.73 18.40 10.24
CA LEU A 149 0.30 17.04 9.97
C LEU A 149 -1.22 16.90 10.06
N ILE A 150 -1.83 17.43 11.13
CA ILE A 150 -3.28 17.50 11.27
C ILE A 150 -3.90 18.26 10.10
N ALA A 151 -3.36 19.43 9.75
CA ALA A 151 -3.86 20.24 8.65
C ALA A 151 -3.75 19.56 7.28
N ALA A 152 -2.79 18.64 7.09
CA ALA A 152 -2.65 17.87 5.86
C ALA A 152 -3.67 16.74 5.74
N PHE A 153 -4.02 16.09 6.86
CA PHE A 153 -4.96 14.95 6.90
C PHE A 153 -6.43 15.37 7.04
N GLN A 154 -6.71 16.50 7.69
CA GLN A 154 -8.07 17.03 7.84
C GLN A 154 -8.85 17.13 6.52
N PRO A 155 -8.25 17.67 5.44
CA PRO A 155 -8.95 17.83 4.18
C PRO A 155 -9.33 16.48 3.53
N ILE A 156 -8.54 15.42 3.72
CA ILE A 156 -8.85 14.06 3.23
C ILE A 156 -9.77 13.28 4.18
N GLY A 157 -10.32 13.95 5.21
CA GLY A 157 -11.33 13.41 6.12
C GLY A 157 -10.77 12.54 7.25
N PHE A 158 -9.52 12.75 7.65
CA PHE A 158 -8.87 12.00 8.72
C PHE A 158 -8.70 12.84 9.99
N ASP A 159 -9.11 12.30 11.12
CA ASP A 159 -8.99 12.94 12.44
C ASP A 159 -7.67 12.59 13.16
N SER A 160 -7.44 13.20 14.32
CA SER A 160 -6.22 12.97 15.10
C SER A 160 -6.02 11.53 15.55
N LYS A 161 -7.10 10.78 15.82
CA LYS A 161 -7.00 9.35 16.19
C LYS A 161 -6.53 8.57 14.97
N GLU A 162 -7.15 8.79 13.82
CA GLU A 162 -6.84 8.08 12.58
C GLU A 162 -5.42 8.38 12.06
N ILE A 163 -4.92 9.61 12.24
CA ILE A 163 -3.51 9.95 11.98
C ILE A 163 -2.59 9.05 12.83
N VAL A 164 -2.80 9.01 14.15
CA VAL A 164 -2.01 8.17 15.06
C VAL A 164 -2.10 6.70 14.66
N THR A 165 -3.30 6.22 14.32
CA THR A 165 -3.54 4.85 13.87
C THR A 165 -2.71 4.53 12.63
N LEU A 166 -2.73 5.36 11.57
CA LEU A 166 -1.96 5.13 10.35
C LEU A 166 -0.45 5.22 10.58
N SER A 167 0.02 6.14 11.43
CA SER A 167 1.44 6.23 11.83
C SER A 167 1.95 4.93 12.46
N GLY A 168 1.06 4.11 13.05
CA GLY A 168 1.38 2.76 13.54
C GLY A 168 1.97 1.83 12.47
N ALA A 169 1.78 2.10 11.18
CA ALA A 169 2.44 1.36 10.10
C ALA A 169 3.98 1.45 10.17
N HIS A 170 4.54 2.48 10.80
CA HIS A 170 5.98 2.63 11.04
C HIS A 170 6.54 1.57 12.00
N CYS A 171 5.68 0.72 12.57
CA CYS A 171 6.12 -0.47 13.29
C CYS A 171 6.91 -1.46 12.41
N VAL A 172 6.82 -1.34 11.09
CA VAL A 172 7.57 -2.14 10.11
C VAL A 172 8.30 -1.23 9.12
N GLY A 173 9.48 -1.66 8.64
CA GLY A 173 10.15 -1.02 7.50
C GLY A 173 11.33 -0.06 7.78
N VAL A 174 12.10 -0.20 8.88
CA VAL A 174 13.16 0.79 9.22
C VAL A 174 14.56 0.19 9.48
N CYS A 175 15.59 0.69 8.77
CA CYS A 175 16.71 1.56 9.26
C CYS A 175 17.85 1.74 8.19
N GLN A 176 18.50 2.92 8.17
CA GLN A 176 19.73 3.24 7.39
C GLN A 176 19.75 2.95 5.87
N GLY A 177 18.71 3.25 5.10
CA GLY A 177 18.74 2.94 3.65
C GLY A 177 18.35 1.54 3.28
N GLN A 178 18.00 0.71 4.26
CA GLN A 178 17.66 -0.68 4.04
C GLN A 178 16.24 -0.98 4.49
N PRO A 179 15.45 -1.70 3.67
CA PRO A 179 14.21 -2.30 4.13
C PRO A 179 14.54 -3.46 5.09
N PHE A 180 14.19 -3.29 6.38
CA PHE A 180 14.50 -4.15 7.54
C PHE A 180 15.98 -4.26 7.92
N CYS A 181 16.33 -3.81 9.13
CA CYS A 181 17.63 -4.12 9.71
C CYS A 181 17.67 -5.51 10.37
N PRO A 182 18.83 -6.18 10.36
CA PRO A 182 19.12 -7.29 11.25
C PRO A 182 18.91 -6.86 12.72
N GLY A 183 18.02 -7.54 13.44
CA GLY A 183 17.71 -7.25 14.85
C GLY A 183 16.50 -6.34 15.10
N GLN A 184 15.88 -5.78 14.06
CA GLN A 184 14.61 -5.05 14.17
C GLN A 184 13.40 -6.00 14.11
N ASN A 185 12.31 -5.62 14.76
CA ASN A 185 11.08 -6.40 14.76
C ASN A 185 10.46 -6.40 13.36
N THR A 186 10.28 -7.60 12.79
CA THR A 186 9.70 -7.78 11.44
C THR A 186 8.21 -8.13 11.50
N THR A 187 7.58 -7.99 12.67
CA THR A 187 6.15 -8.20 12.87
C THR A 187 5.42 -6.88 12.91
N PHE A 188 4.22 -6.84 12.37
CA PHE A 188 3.30 -5.73 12.57
C PHE A 188 2.73 -5.80 13.98
N GLY A 189 2.79 -4.70 14.74
CA GLY A 189 2.48 -4.72 16.17
C GLY A 189 2.47 -3.35 16.81
N ASN A 190 2.09 -3.30 18.09
CA ASN A 190 2.00 -2.03 18.83
C ASN A 190 3.36 -1.54 19.39
N HIS A 191 4.47 -2.22 19.10
CA HIS A 191 5.80 -1.86 19.57
C HIS A 191 6.25 -0.47 19.07
N TYR A 192 5.69 0.02 17.97
CA TYR A 192 5.87 1.42 17.55
C TYR A 192 5.47 2.39 18.67
N TYR A 193 4.30 2.20 19.28
CA TYR A 193 3.79 3.10 20.31
C TYR A 193 4.56 2.96 21.63
N THR A 194 4.95 1.73 22.01
CA THR A 194 5.76 1.53 23.23
C THR A 194 7.15 2.16 23.08
N GLN A 195 7.80 2.00 21.92
CA GLN A 195 9.10 2.61 21.61
C GLN A 195 9.00 4.14 21.47
N LEU A 196 7.89 4.65 20.94
CA LEU A 196 7.61 6.09 20.88
C LEU A 196 7.56 6.69 22.29
N LEU A 197 6.83 6.07 23.22
CA LEU A 197 6.71 6.52 24.60
C LEU A 197 8.02 6.41 25.40
N ASN A 198 8.81 5.36 25.16
CA ASN A 198 10.08 5.16 25.84
C ASN A 198 11.22 6.01 25.28
N GLY A 199 11.04 6.64 24.10
CA GLY A 199 12.10 7.36 23.40
C GLY A 199 13.15 6.44 22.76
N GLU A 200 12.88 5.14 22.62
CA GLU A 200 13.82 4.09 22.22
C GLU A 200 13.80 3.78 20.70
N PHE A 201 13.33 4.72 19.87
CA PHE A 201 13.13 4.47 18.44
C PHE A 201 14.29 5.03 17.61
N GLU A 202 15.05 4.16 16.95
CA GLU A 202 16.03 4.54 15.93
C GLU A 202 15.31 4.79 14.60
N GLY A 203 15.60 5.92 13.93
CA GLY A 203 14.96 6.29 12.67
C GLY A 203 13.59 6.98 12.84
N LYS A 204 13.39 7.81 13.86
CA LYS A 204 12.15 8.60 14.01
C LYS A 204 12.06 9.67 12.93
N LEU A 205 10.88 9.85 12.34
CA LEU A 205 10.52 11.12 11.74
C LEU A 205 10.22 12.15 12.83
N GLN A 206 10.35 13.44 12.50
CA GLN A 206 9.87 14.49 13.40
C GLN A 206 8.37 14.34 13.65
N THR A 207 7.61 13.96 12.61
CA THR A 207 6.16 13.72 12.67
C THR A 207 5.78 12.65 13.70
N ASP A 208 6.57 11.57 13.84
CA ASP A 208 6.33 10.52 14.84
C ASP A 208 6.44 11.06 16.27
N MET A 209 7.50 11.83 16.53
CA MET A 209 7.75 12.41 17.85
C MET A 209 6.70 13.47 18.22
N ASP A 210 6.22 14.18 17.22
CA ASP A 210 5.27 15.25 17.40
C ASP A 210 3.86 14.76 17.75
N LEU A 211 3.54 13.47 17.51
CA LEU A 211 2.32 12.84 18.03
C LEU A 211 2.19 12.95 19.56
N LEU A 212 3.31 13.02 20.28
CA LEU A 212 3.32 13.17 21.75
C LEU A 212 3.12 14.62 22.22
N GLN A 213 3.14 15.60 21.30
CA GLN A 213 2.97 17.03 21.62
C GLN A 213 1.49 17.46 21.65
N ASP A 214 0.61 16.72 20.96
CA ASP A 214 -0.84 16.91 21.04
C ASP A 214 -1.46 15.99 22.11
N ASN A 215 -2.28 16.54 23.01
CA ASN A 215 -2.84 15.77 24.13
C ASN A 215 -3.80 14.65 23.67
N THR A 216 -4.56 14.89 22.60
CA THR A 216 -5.49 13.90 22.05
C THR A 216 -4.71 12.75 21.42
N MET A 217 -3.75 13.06 20.55
CA MET A 217 -2.90 12.07 19.90
C MET A 217 -2.09 11.26 20.92
N LYS A 218 -1.49 11.93 21.90
CA LYS A 218 -0.75 11.27 22.99
C LYS A 218 -1.62 10.28 23.76
N SER A 219 -2.88 10.61 24.04
CA SER A 219 -3.80 9.68 24.71
C SER A 219 -4.06 8.43 23.86
N VAL A 220 -4.17 8.57 22.54
CA VAL A 220 -4.33 7.44 21.61
C VAL A 220 -3.05 6.60 21.55
N VAL A 221 -1.87 7.23 21.50
CA VAL A 221 -0.57 6.53 21.57
C VAL A 221 -0.47 5.69 22.85
N GLN A 222 -0.84 6.26 23.99
CA GLN A 222 -0.84 5.54 25.28
C GLN A 222 -1.80 4.36 25.28
N GLN A 223 -2.99 4.53 24.71
CA GLN A 223 -3.96 3.45 24.58
C GLN A 223 -3.39 2.30 23.75
N TYR A 224 -2.91 2.58 22.53
CA TYR A 224 -2.37 1.57 21.63
C TYR A 224 -1.10 0.88 22.17
N ALA A 225 -0.27 1.59 22.93
CA ALA A 225 0.89 0.99 23.60
C ALA A 225 0.50 -0.10 24.62
N THR A 226 -0.71 -0.02 25.21
CA THR A 226 -1.20 -0.99 26.19
C THR A 226 -2.20 -2.00 25.64
N ASP A 227 -2.81 -1.71 24.49
CA ASP A 227 -3.85 -2.52 23.88
C ASP A 227 -3.60 -2.71 22.37
N GLN A 228 -2.89 -3.79 22.03
CA GLN A 228 -2.61 -4.14 20.64
C GLN A 228 -3.87 -4.50 19.86
N GLN A 229 -4.88 -5.10 20.50
CA GLN A 229 -6.10 -5.50 19.81
C GLN A 229 -6.88 -4.27 19.37
N GLN A 230 -7.01 -3.27 20.26
CA GLN A 230 -7.63 -2.00 19.91
C GLN A 230 -6.88 -1.27 18.78
N PHE A 231 -5.54 -1.31 18.78
CA PHE A 231 -4.75 -0.80 17.65
C PHE A 231 -5.09 -1.56 16.36
N PHE A 232 -5.15 -2.89 16.40
CA PHE A 232 -5.43 -3.72 15.22
C PHE A 232 -6.83 -3.46 14.65
N ASP A 233 -7.85 -3.36 15.51
CA ASP A 233 -9.22 -3.10 15.09
C ASP A 233 -9.36 -1.71 14.44
N ASP A 234 -8.75 -0.70 15.05
CA ASP A 234 -8.73 0.64 14.49
C ASP A 234 -7.89 0.72 13.21
N PHE A 235 -6.75 0.02 13.14
CA PHE A 235 -5.88 0.01 11.96
C PHE A 235 -6.55 -0.64 10.77
N ALA A 236 -7.24 -1.77 10.95
CA ALA A 236 -8.02 -2.41 9.89
C ALA A 236 -9.04 -1.45 9.29
N THR A 237 -9.78 -0.75 10.16
CA THR A 237 -10.81 0.21 9.77
C THR A 237 -10.21 1.43 9.08
N THR A 238 -9.15 2.00 9.66
CA THR A 238 -8.55 3.26 9.21
C THR A 238 -7.76 3.07 7.92
N LEU A 239 -6.99 1.98 7.79
CA LEU A 239 -6.31 1.66 6.54
C LEU A 239 -7.33 1.33 5.45
N GLY A 240 -8.37 0.54 5.75
CA GLY A 240 -9.47 0.25 4.82
C GLY A 240 -10.14 1.52 4.31
N LYS A 241 -10.44 2.46 5.21
CA LYS A 241 -10.92 3.82 4.89
C LYS A 241 -9.93 4.60 4.01
N TYR A 242 -8.64 4.54 4.31
CA TYR A 242 -7.62 5.26 3.56
C TYR A 242 -7.49 4.75 2.13
N ILE A 243 -7.43 3.42 1.97
CA ILE A 243 -7.29 2.79 0.66
C ILE A 243 -8.60 2.73 -0.13
N SER A 244 -9.76 2.99 0.48
CA SER A 244 -11.02 3.11 -0.26
C SER A 244 -11.17 4.44 -1.01
N ARG A 245 -10.26 5.40 -0.78
CA ARG A 245 -10.26 6.70 -1.47
C ARG A 245 -9.98 6.52 -2.96
N ILE A 246 -11.01 6.58 -3.79
CA ILE A 246 -10.88 6.62 -5.26
C ILE A 246 -10.77 8.07 -5.75
N GLN A 247 -10.18 8.29 -6.93
CA GLN A 247 -9.92 9.63 -7.46
C GLN A 247 -11.08 10.64 -7.40
N CYS A 248 -10.72 11.86 -6.98
CA CYS A 248 -11.61 13.02 -6.85
C CYS A 248 -11.89 13.76 -8.17
N ASN A 249 -11.36 13.32 -9.32
CA ASN A 249 -11.64 13.90 -10.65
C ASN A 249 -13.12 13.71 -11.10
N GLN A 250 -13.95 13.04 -10.29
CA GLN A 250 -15.39 12.98 -10.48
C GLN A 250 -16.14 14.11 -9.73
N THR A 251 -15.50 14.86 -8.83
CA THR A 251 -16.06 16.05 -8.16
C THR A 251 -14.97 17.07 -7.82
N SER A 252 -14.85 18.08 -8.68
CA SER A 252 -13.94 19.23 -8.57
C SER A 252 -13.72 19.82 -7.16
N ASN A 253 -12.46 20.17 -6.88
CA ASN A 253 -11.98 21.10 -5.84
C ASN A 253 -12.12 20.66 -4.39
N GLY A 254 -11.39 19.61 -4.02
CA GLY A 254 -11.12 19.29 -2.63
C GLY A 254 -10.56 17.89 -2.48
N PRO A 255 -9.77 17.63 -1.43
CA PRO A 255 -9.35 16.29 -1.07
C PRO A 255 -10.55 15.37 -0.88
N CYS A 256 -10.46 14.20 -1.49
CA CYS A 256 -11.55 13.25 -1.69
C CYS A 256 -12.35 12.97 -0.40
N PRO A 257 -13.66 13.23 -0.38
CA PRO A 257 -14.56 12.61 0.58
C PRO A 257 -14.56 11.11 0.34
N LEU A 258 -14.46 10.35 1.43
CA LEU A 258 -14.69 8.90 1.44
C LEU A 258 -16.07 8.63 0.84
N ASP A 259 -16.15 7.70 -0.10
CA ASP A 259 -17.45 7.20 -0.51
C ASP A 259 -18.11 6.55 0.72
N ASN A 260 -19.38 6.88 0.97
CA ASN A 260 -20.13 6.44 2.16
C ASN A 260 -20.49 4.92 2.11
N SER A 261 -19.63 4.07 1.54
CA SER A 261 -19.91 2.65 1.30
C SER A 261 -19.67 1.74 2.52
N GLY A 262 -19.29 2.27 3.67
CA GLY A 262 -18.99 1.49 4.89
C GLY A 262 -20.12 1.32 5.94
N SER A 263 -21.27 1.99 5.80
CA SER A 263 -22.36 1.86 6.79
C SER A 263 -23.39 0.79 6.40
N SER A 264 -23.04 -0.50 6.55
CA SER A 264 -24.07 -1.54 6.64
C SER A 264 -24.60 -1.61 8.07
N SER A 265 -25.76 -0.99 8.27
CA SER A 265 -26.61 -1.14 9.43
C SER A 265 -26.83 -2.61 9.79
N SER A 266 -26.62 -2.92 11.07
CA SER A 266 -26.97 -4.16 11.73
C SER A 266 -28.43 -4.56 11.49
N GLN A 267 -28.65 -5.70 10.83
CA GLN A 267 -29.89 -6.46 10.96
C GLN A 267 -29.59 -7.83 11.55
N SER A 268 -29.99 -7.94 12.81
CA SER A 268 -30.15 -9.17 13.57
C SER A 268 -31.12 -10.11 12.88
N SER A 269 -30.68 -11.34 12.61
CA SER A 269 -31.57 -12.48 12.47
C SER A 269 -30.93 -13.72 13.09
N THR A 270 -31.48 -14.10 14.24
CA THR A 270 -31.24 -15.35 14.96
C THR A 270 -31.79 -16.56 14.20
N SER A 271 -31.04 -17.66 14.11
CA SER A 271 -31.61 -19.02 14.17
C SER A 271 -30.57 -20.09 14.52
N ASN A 272 -31.01 -21.02 15.37
CA ASN A 272 -30.28 -22.04 16.11
C ASN A 272 -29.79 -23.27 15.31
N SER A 273 -28.83 -23.94 15.95
CA SER A 273 -28.66 -25.40 16.15
C SER A 273 -27.87 -26.30 15.16
N SER A 274 -26.69 -26.68 15.66
CA SER A 274 -26.11 -28.05 15.82
C SER A 274 -25.33 -28.74 14.68
N PRO A 275 -24.30 -29.56 15.02
CA PRO A 275 -23.13 -29.81 14.17
C PRO A 275 -23.14 -31.21 13.51
N PRO A 276 -22.24 -31.44 12.53
CA PRO A 276 -21.51 -32.72 12.59
C PRO A 276 -20.04 -32.67 12.13
N GLN A 277 -19.22 -33.39 12.92
CA GLN A 277 -18.23 -34.42 12.59
C GLN A 277 -17.06 -34.17 11.61
N THR A 278 -15.90 -34.50 12.17
CA THR A 278 -14.57 -34.76 11.60
C THR A 278 -14.53 -35.77 10.45
N ALA A 279 -13.74 -35.47 9.42
CA ALA A 279 -13.04 -36.45 8.60
C ALA A 279 -11.74 -35.83 8.06
N GLY A 280 -10.61 -36.49 8.33
CA GLY A 280 -9.29 -36.08 7.84
C GLY A 280 -9.13 -36.37 6.36
N ASN A 281 -8.31 -35.56 5.69
CA ASN A 281 -7.75 -35.88 4.38
C ASN A 281 -6.31 -35.34 4.30
N THR A 282 -5.41 -36.23 3.89
CA THR A 282 -4.00 -36.02 3.57
C THR A 282 -3.82 -35.18 2.29
N PRO A 283 -2.70 -34.45 2.15
CA PRO A 283 -2.46 -33.58 1.00
C PRO A 283 -1.92 -34.38 -0.21
N PRO A 284 -2.31 -34.05 -1.46
CA PRO A 284 -1.61 -34.53 -2.65
C PRO A 284 -0.39 -33.64 -2.95
N SER A 285 0.64 -34.32 -3.46
CA SER A 285 1.94 -33.85 -3.89
C SER A 285 1.91 -32.69 -4.89
N SER A 286 2.69 -31.65 -4.63
CA SER A 286 3.00 -30.56 -5.56
C SER A 286 3.99 -31.02 -6.64
N GLY A 287 3.50 -31.10 -7.89
CA GLY A 287 4.33 -31.10 -9.07
C GLY A 287 4.95 -29.70 -9.28
N GLY A 288 6.26 -29.66 -9.51
CA GLY A 288 7.03 -28.43 -9.63
C GLY A 288 6.63 -27.59 -10.84
N ILE A 289 6.35 -26.32 -10.59
CA ILE A 289 6.37 -25.26 -11.60
C ILE A 289 7.71 -24.55 -11.43
N ASN A 290 8.59 -24.67 -12.44
CA ASN A 290 9.88 -23.99 -12.47
C ASN A 290 9.64 -22.47 -12.61
N ASN A 291 10.00 -21.72 -11.57
CA ASN A 291 10.00 -20.27 -11.55
C ASN A 291 11.39 -19.76 -11.98
N PRO A 292 11.52 -18.92 -13.02
CA PRO A 292 12.78 -18.26 -13.33
C PRO A 292 12.89 -16.90 -12.60
N GLN A 293 14.14 -16.54 -12.26
CA GLN A 293 14.62 -15.26 -11.71
C GLN A 293 14.74 -15.20 -10.18
N GLU A 294 15.93 -15.53 -9.72
CA GLU A 294 16.49 -15.15 -8.43
C GLU A 294 16.62 -13.62 -8.41
N PHE A 295 15.86 -12.94 -7.54
CA PHE A 295 15.90 -11.47 -7.43
C PHE A 295 17.24 -11.04 -6.81
N PRO A 296 17.89 -9.98 -7.32
CA PRO A 296 19.12 -9.51 -6.73
C PRO A 296 18.87 -9.04 -5.28
N PRO A 297 19.80 -9.29 -4.35
CA PRO A 297 19.73 -8.69 -3.02
C PRO A 297 19.69 -7.17 -3.16
N PHE A 298 18.84 -6.51 -2.37
CA PHE A 298 18.77 -5.05 -2.34
C PHE A 298 20.14 -4.48 -2.00
N GLY A 299 20.79 -3.91 -3.02
CA GLY A 299 22.07 -3.25 -2.95
C GLY A 299 22.21 -2.39 -4.20
N LEU A 300 22.35 -1.08 -4.01
CA LEU A 300 22.67 -0.17 -5.10
C LEU A 300 23.90 -0.69 -5.85
N PRO A 301 23.94 -0.65 -7.20
CA PRO A 301 25.21 -0.79 -7.90
C PRO A 301 26.09 0.39 -7.50
N ASN A 302 27.22 0.09 -6.84
CA ASN A 302 28.30 1.05 -6.68
C ASN A 302 28.73 1.54 -8.07
N SER A 303 29.03 2.84 -8.17
CA SER A 303 29.61 3.58 -9.31
C SER A 303 28.62 4.16 -10.34
N PHE A 304 28.14 5.38 -10.06
CA PHE A 304 28.01 6.41 -11.09
C PHE A 304 29.28 7.27 -11.04
N GLU A 305 30.30 6.94 -11.85
CA GLU A 305 31.40 7.85 -12.13
C GLU A 305 31.09 8.61 -13.43
N GLY A 306 30.76 9.89 -13.31
CA GLY A 306 30.83 10.87 -14.38
C GLY A 306 32.15 11.66 -14.28
N PRO A 307 32.78 12.05 -15.41
CA PRO A 307 34.17 12.44 -15.44
C PRO A 307 34.35 13.91 -15.06
N ASN A 308 35.34 14.23 -14.24
CA ASN A 308 36.14 15.44 -14.41
C ASN A 308 37.48 15.34 -13.67
N SER A 309 38.52 15.31 -14.49
CA SER A 309 39.94 15.54 -14.22
C SER A 309 40.23 16.91 -13.60
N PHE A 310 41.15 16.98 -12.62
CA PHE A 310 42.34 17.88 -12.54
C PHE A 310 42.99 17.78 -11.13
N PRO A 311 44.27 18.16 -10.93
CA PRO A 311 45.27 17.29 -10.31
C PRO A 311 45.65 17.66 -8.87
N SER A 312 46.39 16.72 -8.27
CA SER A 312 47.00 16.70 -6.94
C SER A 312 47.79 17.94 -6.52
N SER A 313 47.69 18.30 -5.23
CA SER A 313 48.84 18.72 -4.42
C SER A 313 48.60 18.50 -2.92
N SER A 314 49.64 17.97 -2.27
CA SER A 314 49.81 17.61 -0.87
C SER A 314 49.71 18.77 0.15
N GLN A 315 49.15 18.51 1.34
CA GLN A 315 49.82 18.57 2.66
C GLN A 315 48.81 18.70 3.83
N GLY A 316 48.97 17.85 4.85
CA GLY A 316 49.05 18.28 6.26
C GLY A 316 47.77 18.63 7.05
N GLN A 317 47.53 17.80 8.06
CA GLN A 317 46.98 18.10 9.40
C GLN A 317 45.46 18.09 9.65
N ASN A 318 45.10 17.21 10.60
CA ASN A 318 44.07 17.32 11.64
C ASN A 318 42.76 18.03 11.31
N GLY A 319 41.76 17.23 10.94
CA GLY A 319 40.35 17.55 11.04
C GLY A 319 39.57 16.27 10.80
N ASN A 320 38.90 15.76 11.82
CA ASN A 320 37.98 14.64 11.67
C ASN A 320 36.84 15.11 10.74
N PRO A 321 36.66 14.54 9.53
CA PRO A 321 35.56 14.94 8.68
C PRO A 321 34.32 14.22 9.18
N THR A 322 33.37 14.99 9.70
CA THR A 322 31.97 14.60 9.78
C THR A 322 31.47 14.33 8.36
N THR A 323 31.59 13.08 7.91
CA THR A 323 30.88 12.62 6.71
C THR A 323 29.43 12.37 7.10
N SER A 324 28.56 13.32 6.78
CA SER A 324 27.11 13.10 6.72
C SER A 324 26.81 12.16 5.54
N SER A 325 27.02 10.86 5.72
CA SER A 325 26.39 9.85 4.88
C SER A 325 24.90 9.86 5.24
N GLY A 326 24.09 10.47 4.38
CA GLY A 326 22.64 10.48 4.52
C GLY A 326 22.12 9.05 4.60
N ASN A 327 21.69 8.64 5.79
CA ASN A 327 21.03 7.37 6.02
C ASN A 327 19.68 7.43 5.31
N ASN A 328 19.50 6.64 4.25
CA ASN A 328 18.31 6.62 3.40
C ASN A 328 17.09 6.02 4.14
N PHE A 329 16.54 6.75 5.11
CA PHE A 329 15.37 6.30 5.85
C PHE A 329 14.12 6.33 4.96
N PHE A 330 13.39 5.21 4.85
CA PHE A 330 12.13 5.12 4.10
C PHE A 330 11.03 4.55 4.99
N PRO A 331 10.27 5.41 5.68
CA PRO A 331 9.19 4.97 6.57
C PRO A 331 8.05 4.34 5.77
N ALA A 332 7.26 3.49 6.42
CA ALA A 332 6.10 2.88 5.77
C ALA A 332 5.00 3.89 5.44
N PHE A 333 4.93 5.03 6.15
CA PHE A 333 4.01 6.14 5.90
C PHE A 333 4.83 7.45 6.01
N ILE A 334 4.39 8.54 5.36
CA ILE A 334 5.05 9.88 5.37
C ILE A 334 6.51 9.90 4.87
#